data_AF-A0A2N6GBV7-F1
#
_entry.id   AF-A0A2N6GBV7-F1
#
_cell.length_a   1.000
_cell.length_b   1.000
_cell.length_c   1.000
_cell.angle_alpha   90.00
_cell.angle_beta   90.00
_cell.angle_gamma   90.00
#
_symmetry.space_group_name_H-M   'P 1'
#
loop_
_entity.id
_entity.type
_entity.pdbx_description
1 polymer ?
#
loop_
_entity_poly.entity_id
_entity_poly.type
_entity_poly.pdbx_seq_one_letter_code
_entity_poly.pdbx_strand_id
1 'polypeptide(L)'
;MHAAFINQVVKFSKSEQHQRDYQTLLQTAQENGWGKLVEAIRLIIAGQRDLNSIKGLDQEDQVIAEAIMRGLQNPASLPDPSAKPEATLAAPGLAGMIHTAARGNVEALTLISDMAEQMSKAGGPMAKLASVIRPLINGERDPHTLCKGMNTQTEQLVVSILDELGKLERH
;
A
#
# COMPACT_ATOMS: atom_id res chain seq x y z
N MET A 1 1.08 3.13 -2.26
CA MET A 1 2.38 3.34 -2.95
C MET A 1 2.58 4.77 -3.46
N HIS A 2 1.56 5.67 -3.51
CA HIS A 2 1.70 7.03 -4.08
C HIS A 2 1.61 8.21 -3.09
N ALA A 3 1.67 7.92 -1.79
CA ALA A 3 1.44 8.92 -0.74
C ALA A 3 2.46 10.08 -0.77
N ALA A 4 3.73 9.81 -1.09
CA ALA A 4 4.77 10.83 -1.22
C ALA A 4 4.43 11.86 -2.31
N PHE A 5 4.03 11.39 -3.50
CA PHE A 5 3.63 12.24 -4.62
C PHE A 5 2.41 13.10 -4.28
N ILE A 6 1.35 12.49 -3.73
CA ILE A 6 0.12 13.20 -3.31
C ILE A 6 0.45 14.33 -2.32
N ASN A 7 1.32 14.06 -1.34
CA ASN A 7 1.72 15.06 -0.36
C ASN A 7 2.51 16.21 -1.00
N GLN A 8 3.46 15.89 -1.88
CA GLN A 8 4.27 16.91 -2.57
C GLN A 8 3.41 17.82 -3.43
N VAL A 9 2.47 17.26 -4.21
CA VAL A 9 1.52 18.05 -5.03
C VAL A 9 0.71 19.01 -4.16
N VAL A 10 0.11 18.52 -3.06
CA VAL A 10 -0.72 19.35 -2.19
C VAL A 10 0.12 20.40 -1.46
N LYS A 11 1.32 20.07 -0.99
CA LYS A 11 2.23 21.03 -0.33
C LYS A 11 2.67 22.14 -1.28
N PHE A 12 3.17 21.78 -2.47
CA PHE A 12 3.68 22.77 -3.42
C PHE A 12 2.57 23.63 -4.02
N SER A 13 1.35 23.11 -4.16
CA SER A 13 0.21 23.90 -4.62
C SER A 13 -0.17 25.09 -3.71
N LYS A 14 0.21 25.04 -2.42
CA LYS A 14 -0.11 26.08 -1.43
C LYS A 14 1.00 27.12 -1.26
N SER A 15 2.15 26.95 -1.89
CA SER A 15 3.31 27.80 -1.68
C SER A 15 3.85 28.30 -3.01
N GLU A 16 3.65 29.59 -3.30
CA GLU A 16 4.19 30.25 -4.50
C GLU A 16 5.71 30.07 -4.63
N GLN A 17 6.42 29.96 -3.50
CA GLN A 17 7.87 29.76 -3.47
C GLN A 17 8.33 28.40 -4.01
N HIS A 18 7.44 27.40 -4.06
CA HIS A 18 7.73 26.04 -4.55
C HIS A 18 7.21 25.79 -5.96
N GLN A 19 6.85 26.84 -6.71
CA GLN A 19 6.27 26.71 -8.05
C GLN A 19 7.23 26.05 -9.05
N ARG A 20 8.55 26.25 -8.88
CA ARG A 20 9.58 25.55 -9.69
C ARG A 20 9.58 24.06 -9.40
N ASP A 21 9.62 23.69 -8.12
CA ASP A 21 9.62 22.29 -7.68
C ASP A 21 8.33 21.56 -8.10
N TYR A 22 7.19 22.25 -8.06
CA TYR A 22 5.92 21.75 -8.57
C TYR A 22 5.98 21.41 -10.07
N GLN A 23 6.54 22.30 -10.89
CA GLN A 23 6.65 22.06 -12.33
C GLN A 23 7.61 20.90 -12.63
N THR A 24 8.74 20.82 -11.90
CA THR A 24 9.67 19.69 -12.04
C THR A 24 8.99 18.37 -11.66
N LEU A 25 8.22 18.34 -10.56
CA LEU A 25 7.48 17.14 -10.13
C LEU A 25 6.48 16.67 -11.19
N LEU A 26 5.70 17.59 -11.77
CA LEU A 26 4.75 17.26 -12.83
C LEU A 26 5.43 16.84 -14.13
N GLN A 27 6.54 17.46 -14.47
CA GLN A 27 7.32 17.09 -15.65
C GLN A 27 7.86 15.66 -15.52
N THR A 28 8.46 15.33 -14.38
CA THR A 28 8.94 13.96 -14.12
C THR A 28 7.80 12.95 -14.12
N ALA A 29 6.64 13.27 -13.55
CA ALA A 29 5.46 12.40 -13.61
C ALA A 29 5.00 12.17 -15.07
N GLN A 30 4.98 13.23 -15.88
CA GLN A 30 4.61 13.15 -17.29
C GLN A 30 5.61 12.30 -18.11
N GLU A 31 6.91 12.45 -17.86
CA GLU A 31 7.98 11.64 -18.47
C GLU A 31 7.87 10.15 -18.08
N ASN A 32 7.38 9.86 -16.87
CA ASN A 32 7.10 8.50 -16.39
C ASN A 32 5.75 7.93 -16.89
N GLY A 33 5.07 8.62 -17.81
CA GLY A 33 3.83 8.15 -18.42
C GLY A 33 2.54 8.59 -17.72
N TRP A 34 2.62 9.40 -16.65
CA TRP A 34 1.43 9.90 -15.92
C TRP A 34 0.83 11.17 -16.56
N GLY A 35 0.95 11.33 -17.88
CA GLY A 35 0.55 12.56 -18.57
C GLY A 35 -0.93 12.93 -18.36
N LYS A 36 -1.83 11.94 -18.40
CA LYS A 36 -3.27 12.18 -18.15
C LYS A 36 -3.54 12.63 -16.72
N LEU A 37 -2.89 12.02 -15.74
CA LEU A 37 -2.97 12.41 -14.33
C LEU A 37 -2.43 13.82 -14.12
N VAL A 38 -1.32 14.19 -14.76
CA VAL A 38 -0.74 15.54 -14.69
C VAL A 38 -1.72 16.59 -15.21
N GLU A 39 -2.39 16.34 -16.34
CA GLU A 39 -3.44 17.23 -16.86
C GLU A 39 -4.59 17.38 -15.85
N ALA A 40 -5.08 16.27 -15.29
CA ALA A 40 -6.13 16.29 -14.26
C ALA A 40 -5.71 17.11 -13.03
N ILE A 41 -4.47 16.94 -12.55
CA ILE A 41 -3.92 17.70 -11.41
C ILE A 41 -3.88 19.20 -11.71
N ARG A 42 -3.47 19.61 -12.92
CA ARG A 42 -3.47 21.02 -13.33
C ARG A 42 -4.88 21.63 -13.26
N LEU A 43 -5.90 20.90 -13.71
CA LEU A 43 -7.30 21.32 -13.61
C LEU A 43 -7.78 21.44 -12.15
N ILE A 44 -7.45 20.45 -11.32
CA ILE A 44 -7.79 20.42 -9.88
C ILE A 44 -7.18 21.61 -9.12
N ILE A 45 -5.93 21.94 -9.40
CA ILE A 45 -5.25 23.09 -8.79
C ILE A 45 -5.79 24.42 -9.34
N ALA A 46 -6.15 24.48 -10.62
CA ALA A 46 -6.82 25.64 -11.22
C ALA A 46 -8.25 25.86 -10.68
N GLY A 47 -8.77 24.94 -9.87
CA GLY A 47 -10.05 25.07 -9.16
C GLY A 47 -11.19 24.22 -9.72
N GLN A 48 -10.96 23.48 -10.82
CA GLN A 48 -11.91 22.50 -11.34
C GLN A 48 -11.75 21.19 -10.58
N ARG A 49 -12.53 21.05 -9.50
CA ARG A 49 -12.48 19.91 -8.56
C ARG A 49 -13.73 19.06 -8.68
N ASP A 50 -14.07 18.67 -9.90
CA ASP A 50 -15.26 17.88 -10.20
C ASP A 50 -14.90 16.57 -10.90
N LEU A 51 -15.87 15.65 -10.96
CA LEU A 51 -15.65 14.32 -11.54
C LEU A 51 -15.29 14.36 -13.03
N ASN A 52 -15.57 15.46 -13.75
CA ASN A 52 -15.13 15.58 -15.14
C ASN A 52 -13.62 15.79 -15.25
N SER A 53 -12.99 16.38 -14.24
CA SER A 53 -11.54 16.64 -14.21
C SER A 53 -10.71 15.35 -14.12
N ILE A 54 -11.31 14.26 -13.65
CA ILE A 54 -10.69 12.93 -13.50
C ILE A 54 -11.24 11.90 -14.51
N LYS A 55 -12.11 12.33 -15.42
CA LYS A 55 -12.77 11.46 -16.39
C LYS A 55 -11.77 10.99 -17.45
N GLY A 56 -11.54 9.68 -17.55
CA GLY A 56 -10.61 9.07 -18.51
C GLY A 56 -9.24 8.70 -17.93
N LEU A 57 -9.03 8.95 -16.64
CA LEU A 57 -7.98 8.33 -15.84
C LEU A 57 -8.28 6.85 -15.62
N ASP A 58 -7.24 6.02 -15.50
CA ASP A 58 -7.40 4.65 -15.05
C ASP A 58 -7.74 4.60 -13.55
N GLN A 59 -8.04 3.40 -13.04
CA GLN A 59 -8.46 3.24 -11.64
C GLN A 59 -7.39 3.67 -10.64
N GLU A 60 -6.11 3.50 -10.95
CA GLU A 60 -5.01 3.90 -10.07
C GLU A 60 -4.87 5.42 -10.05
N ASP A 61 -4.88 6.06 -11.21
CA ASP A 61 -4.81 7.50 -11.38
C ASP A 61 -6.02 8.23 -10.75
N GLN A 62 -7.22 7.65 -10.85
CA GLN A 62 -8.42 8.20 -10.20
C GLN A 62 -8.26 8.26 -8.68
N VAL A 63 -7.76 7.19 -8.06
CA VAL A 63 -7.51 7.15 -6.61
C VAL A 63 -6.49 8.21 -6.19
N ILE A 64 -5.44 8.42 -6.99
CA ILE A 64 -4.44 9.47 -6.73
C ILE A 64 -5.08 10.86 -6.83
N ALA A 65 -5.82 11.14 -7.90
CA ALA A 65 -6.46 12.43 -8.13
C ALA A 65 -7.50 12.76 -7.05
N GLU A 66 -8.31 11.77 -6.63
CA GLU A 66 -9.25 11.91 -5.53
C GLU A 66 -8.55 12.20 -4.19
N ALA A 67 -7.44 11.53 -3.91
CA ALA A 67 -6.66 11.77 -2.71
C ALA A 67 -6.07 13.20 -2.69
N ILE A 68 -5.63 13.72 -3.83
CA ILE A 68 -5.17 15.11 -3.98
C ILE A 68 -6.33 16.09 -3.73
N MET A 69 -7.48 15.89 -4.36
CA MET A 69 -8.66 16.73 -4.14
C MET A 69 -9.06 16.79 -2.66
N ARG A 70 -9.08 15.62 -2.00
CA ARG A 70 -9.39 15.52 -0.57
C ARG A 70 -8.33 16.23 0.29
N GLY A 71 -7.05 16.04 0.00
CA GLY A 71 -5.95 16.70 0.69
C GLY A 71 -5.92 18.23 0.54
N LEU A 72 -6.35 18.75 -0.61
CA LEU A 72 -6.50 20.19 -0.83
C LEU A 72 -7.61 20.79 0.05
N GLN A 73 -8.73 20.07 0.18
CA GLN A 73 -9.86 20.46 1.05
C GLN A 73 -9.50 20.33 2.53
N ASN A 74 -8.91 19.20 2.92
CA ASN A 74 -8.51 18.90 4.29
C ASN A 74 -7.07 18.33 4.32
N PRO A 75 -6.07 19.13 4.70
CA PRO A 75 -4.68 18.66 4.80
C PRO A 75 -4.49 17.47 5.75
N ALA A 76 -5.36 17.31 6.76
CA ALA A 76 -5.29 16.20 7.70
C ALA A 76 -5.75 14.87 7.09
N SER A 77 -6.41 14.87 5.92
CA SER A 77 -6.77 13.65 5.19
C SER A 77 -5.70 13.19 4.22
N LEU A 78 -4.56 13.88 4.15
CA LEU A 78 -3.45 13.46 3.31
C LEU A 78 -2.95 12.09 3.78
N PRO A 79 -2.74 11.13 2.88
CA PRO A 79 -2.17 9.84 3.25
C PRO A 79 -0.76 10.10 3.79
N ASP A 80 -0.44 9.63 4.99
CA ASP A 80 0.90 9.84 5.53
C ASP A 80 1.92 9.13 4.61
N PRO A 81 2.90 9.84 4.03
CA PRO A 81 3.90 9.23 3.16
C PRO A 81 4.83 8.28 3.92
N SER A 82 4.86 8.38 5.25
CA SER A 82 5.49 7.46 6.18
C SER A 82 4.49 6.49 6.83
N ALA A 83 3.19 6.55 6.49
CA ALA A 83 2.24 5.50 6.86
C ALA A 83 2.63 4.25 6.08
N LYS A 84 3.48 3.48 6.75
CA LYS A 84 3.72 2.08 6.47
C LYS A 84 2.34 1.41 6.51
N PRO A 85 2.03 0.50 5.56
CA PRO A 85 0.79 -0.25 5.60
C PRO A 85 0.59 -0.77 7.03
N GLU A 86 -0.49 -0.37 7.68
CA GLU A 86 -0.75 -0.80 9.05
C GLU A 86 -0.81 -2.33 9.05
N ALA A 87 0.18 -2.94 9.69
CA ALA A 87 0.29 -4.39 9.84
C ALA A 87 -1.03 -4.99 10.37
N THR A 88 -1.71 -4.23 11.22
CA THR A 88 -3.02 -4.52 11.80
C THR A 88 -4.17 -4.62 10.79
N LEU A 89 -4.13 -3.90 9.67
CA LEU A 89 -5.17 -4.01 8.63
C LEU A 89 -4.92 -5.17 7.66
N ALA A 90 -3.66 -5.59 7.50
CA ALA A 90 -3.29 -6.68 6.60
C ALA A 90 -3.40 -8.07 7.26
N ALA A 91 -3.24 -8.15 8.60
CA ALA A 91 -3.16 -9.42 9.32
C ALA A 91 -4.40 -10.32 9.16
N PRO A 92 -5.66 -9.84 9.26
CA PRO A 92 -6.84 -10.70 9.11
C PRO A 92 -6.96 -11.30 7.70
N GLY A 93 -6.69 -10.50 6.66
CA GLY A 93 -6.73 -10.96 5.27
C GLY A 93 -5.66 -12.00 4.97
N LEU A 94 -4.43 -11.77 5.44
CA LEU A 94 -3.33 -12.74 5.32
C LEU A 94 -3.64 -14.03 6.09
N ALA A 95 -4.13 -13.94 7.32
CA ALA A 95 -4.53 -15.10 8.10
C ALA A 95 -5.63 -15.92 7.41
N GLY A 96 -6.64 -15.26 6.85
CA GLY A 96 -7.71 -15.91 6.09
C GLY A 96 -7.19 -16.66 4.85
N MET A 97 -6.29 -16.05 4.09
CA MET A 97 -5.67 -16.70 2.92
C MET A 97 -4.78 -17.88 3.32
N ILE A 98 -3.93 -17.73 4.35
CA ILE A 98 -3.10 -18.81 4.87
C ILE A 98 -3.97 -19.98 5.33
N HIS A 99 -5.03 -19.70 6.08
CA HIS A 99 -5.95 -20.72 6.58
C HIS A 99 -6.64 -21.47 5.44
N THR A 100 -7.10 -20.74 4.42
CA THR A 100 -7.78 -21.30 3.24
C THR A 100 -6.81 -22.14 2.41
N ALA A 101 -5.58 -21.67 2.21
CA ALA A 101 -4.51 -22.42 1.54
C ALA A 101 -4.12 -23.69 2.32
N ALA A 102 -4.01 -23.61 3.65
CA ALA A 102 -3.71 -24.74 4.52
C ALA A 102 -4.79 -25.85 4.46
N ARG A 103 -6.05 -25.49 4.16
CA ARG A 103 -7.15 -26.43 3.93
C ARG A 103 -7.22 -26.98 2.50
N GLY A 104 -6.22 -26.70 1.66
CA GLY A 104 -6.10 -27.26 0.30
C GLY A 104 -6.79 -26.45 -0.79
N ASN A 105 -7.18 -25.20 -0.52
CA ASN A 105 -7.66 -24.32 -1.59
C ASN A 105 -6.50 -23.90 -2.50
N VAL A 106 -6.52 -24.40 -3.73
CA VAL A 106 -5.46 -24.17 -4.73
C VAL A 106 -5.36 -22.70 -5.14
N GLU A 107 -6.48 -22.00 -5.29
CA GLU A 107 -6.50 -20.58 -5.68
C GLU A 107 -5.84 -19.71 -4.61
N ALA A 108 -6.21 -19.91 -3.34
CA ALA A 108 -5.60 -19.21 -2.22
C ALA A 108 -4.10 -19.54 -2.08
N LEU A 109 -3.72 -20.80 -2.32
CA LEU A 109 -2.33 -21.24 -2.31
C LEU A 109 -1.51 -20.56 -3.43
N THR A 110 -2.05 -20.46 -4.65
CA THR A 110 -1.39 -19.77 -5.77
C THR A 110 -1.24 -18.29 -5.46
N LEU A 111 -2.32 -17.61 -5.07
CA LEU A 111 -2.31 -16.18 -4.78
C LEU A 111 -1.29 -15.83 -3.69
N ILE A 112 -1.29 -16.57 -2.58
CA ILE A 112 -0.37 -16.28 -1.47
C ILE A 112 1.08 -16.64 -1.81
N SER A 113 1.31 -17.62 -2.70
CA SER A 113 2.65 -17.97 -3.18
C SER A 113 3.22 -16.89 -4.10
N ASP A 114 2.40 -16.34 -5.01
CA ASP A 114 2.80 -15.25 -5.91
C ASP A 114 3.12 -13.98 -5.10
N MET A 115 2.32 -13.69 -4.08
CA MET A 115 2.58 -12.60 -3.14
C MET A 115 3.89 -12.83 -2.38
N ALA A 116 4.12 -14.04 -1.85
CA ALA A 116 5.36 -14.39 -1.15
C ALA A 116 6.58 -14.21 -2.06
N GLU A 117 6.50 -14.60 -3.33
CA GLU A 117 7.60 -14.47 -4.28
C GLU A 117 7.92 -12.99 -4.56
N GLN A 118 6.90 -12.15 -4.77
CA GLN A 118 7.08 -10.71 -4.95
C GLN A 118 7.69 -10.06 -3.69
N MET A 119 7.21 -10.43 -2.51
CA MET A 119 7.73 -9.96 -1.24
C MET A 119 9.19 -10.39 -1.01
N SER A 120 9.56 -11.61 -1.43
CA SER A 120 10.94 -12.08 -1.41
C SER A 120 11.85 -11.27 -2.32
N LYS A 121 11.39 -10.90 -3.53
CA LYS A 121 12.14 -10.06 -4.47
C LYS A 121 12.33 -8.63 -3.97
N ALA A 122 11.36 -8.09 -3.22
CA ALA A 122 11.45 -6.76 -2.62
C ALA A 122 12.54 -6.64 -1.53
N GLY A 123 12.93 -7.77 -0.91
CA GLY A 123 13.99 -7.80 0.10
C GLY A 123 13.59 -7.24 1.47
N GLY A 124 14.57 -7.17 2.38
CA GLY A 124 14.41 -6.56 3.71
C GLY A 124 13.30 -7.22 4.57
N PRO A 125 12.49 -6.41 5.28
CA PRO A 125 11.37 -6.90 6.09
C PRO A 125 10.35 -7.76 5.33
N MET A 126 10.09 -7.42 4.06
CA MET A 126 9.10 -8.14 3.24
C MET A 126 9.59 -9.54 2.87
N ALA A 127 10.89 -9.70 2.59
CA ALA A 127 11.45 -11.03 2.36
C ALA A 127 11.41 -11.92 3.62
N LYS A 128 11.53 -11.33 4.81
CA LYS A 128 11.34 -12.05 6.07
C LYS A 128 9.89 -12.50 6.26
N LEU A 129 8.91 -11.65 5.94
CA LEU A 129 7.49 -12.05 5.96
C LEU A 129 7.19 -13.13 4.93
N ALA A 130 7.75 -13.04 3.73
CA ALA A 130 7.60 -14.09 2.71
C ALA A 130 8.08 -15.45 3.23
N SER A 131 9.18 -15.47 3.98
CA SER A 131 9.78 -16.71 4.48
C SER A 131 8.90 -17.44 5.50
N VAL A 132 7.97 -16.75 6.18
CA VAL A 132 7.07 -17.38 7.16
C VAL A 132 5.76 -17.88 6.56
N ILE A 133 5.40 -17.47 5.34
CA ILE A 133 4.13 -17.87 4.70
C ILE A 133 4.04 -19.39 4.56
N ARG A 134 5.08 -20.04 4.04
CA ARG A 134 5.08 -21.50 3.84
C ARG A 134 5.03 -22.28 5.16
N PRO A 135 5.84 -21.97 6.19
CA PRO A 135 5.67 -22.54 7.53
C PRO A 135 4.25 -22.38 8.10
N LEU A 136 3.65 -21.18 7.96
CA LEU A 136 2.30 -20.91 8.46
C LEU A 136 1.24 -21.78 7.74
N ILE A 137 1.34 -21.94 6.43
CA ILE A 137 0.46 -22.86 5.66
C ILE A 137 0.64 -24.31 6.13
N ASN A 138 1.87 -24.70 6.44
CA ASN A 138 2.21 -26.05 6.91
C ASN A 138 1.86 -26.30 8.39
N GLY A 139 1.30 -25.32 9.11
CA GLY A 139 0.84 -25.48 10.49
C GLY A 139 1.83 -25.01 11.56
N GLU A 140 2.94 -24.37 11.21
CA GLU A 140 3.83 -23.75 12.20
C GLU A 140 3.13 -22.57 12.89
N ARG A 141 3.19 -22.50 14.22
CA ARG A 141 2.53 -21.48 15.05
C ARG A 141 3.42 -20.89 16.12
N ASP A 142 4.66 -21.35 16.27
CA ASP A 142 5.60 -20.82 17.27
C ASP A 142 6.13 -19.44 16.84
N PRO A 143 5.81 -18.35 17.56
CA PRO A 143 6.33 -17.02 17.25
C PRO A 143 7.85 -16.95 17.35
N HIS A 144 8.49 -17.70 18.25
CA HIS A 144 9.95 -17.64 18.42
C HIS A 144 10.69 -18.16 17.19
N THR A 145 10.17 -19.24 16.60
CA THR A 145 10.71 -19.83 15.38
C THR A 145 10.43 -18.94 14.17
N LEU A 146 9.20 -18.44 14.05
CA LEU A 146 8.77 -17.64 12.89
C LEU A 146 9.38 -16.24 12.85
N CYS A 147 9.55 -15.58 14.00
CA CYS A 147 10.07 -14.22 14.10
C CYS A 147 11.60 -14.12 14.06
N LYS A 148 12.31 -15.24 13.90
CA LYS A 148 13.78 -15.26 14.04
C LYS A 148 14.48 -14.32 13.04
N GLY A 149 15.20 -13.34 13.57
CA GLY A 149 15.97 -12.37 12.78
C GLY A 149 15.11 -11.33 12.06
N MET A 150 13.89 -11.11 12.55
CA MET A 150 13.03 -10.01 12.15
C MET A 150 13.31 -8.76 13.00
N ASN A 151 12.84 -7.61 12.52
CA ASN A 151 12.78 -6.40 13.34
C ASN A 151 11.42 -6.33 14.06
N THR A 152 11.32 -5.52 15.11
CA THR A 152 10.13 -5.39 15.96
C THR A 152 8.82 -5.21 15.18
N GLN A 153 8.85 -4.42 14.09
CA GLN A 153 7.67 -4.18 13.27
C GLN A 153 7.21 -5.44 12.52
N THR A 154 8.15 -6.20 11.96
CA THR A 154 7.84 -7.42 11.22
C THR A 154 7.36 -8.51 12.15
N GLU A 155 7.97 -8.62 13.33
CA GLU A 155 7.54 -9.54 14.39
C GLU A 155 6.10 -9.26 14.82
N GLN A 156 5.76 -7.98 15.04
CA GLN A 156 4.41 -7.60 15.44
C GLN A 156 3.35 -7.99 14.40
N LEU A 157 3.68 -7.89 13.10
CA LEU A 157 2.79 -8.35 12.03
C LEU A 157 2.61 -9.87 12.07
N VAL A 158 3.69 -10.65 12.22
CA VAL A 158 3.60 -12.12 12.32
C VAL A 158 2.78 -12.55 13.54
N VAL A 159 3.00 -11.91 14.69
CA VAL A 159 2.21 -12.16 15.90
C VAL A 159 0.73 -11.83 15.69
N SER A 160 0.43 -10.74 14.99
CA SER A 160 -0.96 -10.37 14.65
C SER A 160 -1.61 -11.40 13.72
N ILE A 161 -0.88 -11.92 12.73
CA ILE A 161 -1.35 -13.00 11.85
C ILE A 161 -1.63 -14.28 12.65
N LEU A 162 -0.75 -14.63 13.59
CA LEU A 162 -0.92 -15.81 14.46
C LEU A 162 -2.16 -15.67 15.36
N ASP A 163 -2.43 -14.48 15.90
CA ASP A 163 -3.65 -14.23 16.70
C ASP A 163 -4.92 -14.42 15.84
N GLU A 164 -4.93 -13.87 14.63
CA GLU A 164 -6.05 -14.03 13.68
C GLU A 164 -6.23 -15.48 13.22
N LEU A 165 -5.14 -16.20 12.94
CA LEU A 165 -5.20 -17.64 12.65
C LEU A 165 -5.79 -18.43 13.82
N GLY A 166 -5.38 -18.10 15.05
CA GLY A 166 -5.92 -18.71 16.26
C GLY A 166 -7.42 -18.45 16.46
N LYS A 167 -7.96 -17.33 15.96
CA LYS A 167 -9.42 -17.08 15.94
C LYS A 167 -10.11 -17.95 14.90
N LEU A 168 -9.57 -18.04 13.69
CA LEU A 168 -10.11 -18.84 12.58
C LEU A 168 -10.10 -20.34 12.84
N GLU A 169 -9.12 -20.84 13.61
CA GLU A 169 -9.01 -22.26 13.95
C GLU A 169 -9.95 -22.70 15.10
N ARG A 170 -10.44 -21.74 15.90
CA ARG A 170 -11.42 -21.98 16.97
C ARG A 170 -12.87 -21.98 16.49
N HIS A 171 -13.11 -21.78 15.19
CA HIS A 171 -14.43 -21.75 14.55
C HIS A 171 -14.51 -22.78 13.43
#